data_AF-X1RG11-F1
#
_entry.id   AF-X1RG11-F1
#
_cell.length_a   1.000
_cell.length_b   1.000
_cell.length_c   1.000
_cell.angle_alpha   90.00
_cell.angle_beta   90.00
_cell.angle_gamma   90.00
#
_symmetry.space_group_name_H-M   'P 1'
#
loop_
_entity.id
_entity.type
_entity.pdbx_description
1 polymer ?
#
loop_
_entity_poly.entity_id
_entity_poly.type
_entity_poly.pdbx_seq_one_letter_code
_entity_poly.pdbx_strand_id
1 'polypeptide(L)'
;AEVKKNREVYVVVSKGSNVITLTIPDLKNKELKEATVLIEEFGLILGRITYTNHFSVPKDVVIAQTPEPGNINSNSKNVNLLVSKGPY
;
A
#
# COMPACT_ATOMS: atom_id res chain seq x y z
N ALA A 1 2.75 -34.04 -45.61
CA ALA A 1 2.67 -34.51 -44.22
C ALA A 1 2.60 -33.29 -43.32
N GLU A 2 1.53 -33.25 -42.52
CA GLU A 2 1.05 -32.17 -41.66
C GLU A 2 1.92 -32.05 -40.39
N VAL A 3 2.38 -30.84 -40.06
CA VAL A 3 3.07 -30.58 -38.78
C VAL A 3 2.14 -29.84 -37.83
N LYS A 4 1.76 -30.53 -36.74
CA LYS A 4 0.94 -30.02 -35.64
C LYS A 4 1.68 -28.90 -34.91
N LYS A 5 1.18 -27.66 -35.03
CA LYS A 5 1.56 -26.55 -34.15
C LYS A 5 0.83 -26.70 -32.82
N ASN A 6 1.46 -27.37 -31.86
CA ASN A 6 1.10 -27.23 -30.46
C ASN A 6 2.33 -27.38 -29.56
N ARG A 7 3.22 -26.40 -29.63
CA ARG A 7 3.98 -26.02 -28.45
C ARG A 7 3.37 -24.74 -27.96
N GLU A 8 2.58 -24.83 -26.90
CA GLU A 8 2.34 -23.69 -26.03
C GLU A 8 3.69 -23.20 -25.55
N VAL A 9 4.19 -22.19 -26.24
CA VAL A 9 5.32 -21.42 -25.78
C VAL A 9 4.79 -20.65 -24.59
N TYR A 10 5.12 -21.10 -23.38
CA TYR A 10 5.09 -20.21 -22.22
C TYR A 10 6.14 -19.13 -22.50
N VAL A 11 5.71 -18.09 -23.21
CA VAL A 11 6.50 -16.87 -23.32
C VAL A 11 6.46 -16.28 -21.91
N VAL A 12 7.46 -16.60 -21.09
CA VAL A 12 7.77 -15.82 -19.90
C VAL A 12 8.25 -14.48 -20.43
N VAL A 13 7.28 -13.61 -20.67
CA VAL A 13 7.52 -12.24 -20.99
C VAL A 13 8.04 -11.60 -19.71
N SER A 14 9.36 -11.57 -19.56
CA SER A 14 10.03 -10.63 -18.65
C SER A 14 9.75 -9.21 -19.16
N LYS A 15 8.59 -8.65 -18.81
CA LYS A 15 8.25 -7.23 -19.00
C LYS A 15 8.50 -6.54 -17.67
N GLY A 16 9.53 -5.68 -17.64
CA GLY A 16 10.08 -5.08 -16.42
C GLY A 16 9.02 -4.49 -15.50
N SER A 17 9.20 -4.74 -14.19
CA SER A 17 8.38 -4.23 -13.09
C SER A 17 6.90 -4.61 -13.21
N ASN A 18 6.44 -5.62 -12.48
CA ASN A 18 5.02 -5.95 -12.33
C ASN A 18 4.30 -4.82 -11.55
N VAL A 19 4.13 -3.66 -12.19
CA VAL A 19 3.35 -2.55 -11.64
C VAL A 19 1.90 -2.98 -11.61
N ILE A 20 1.43 -3.29 -10.41
CA ILE A 20 0.04 -3.57 -10.13
C ILE A 20 -0.64 -2.24 -9.80
N THR A 21 -1.85 -2.05 -10.34
CA THR A 21 -2.69 -0.93 -9.92
C THR A 21 -3.23 -1.25 -8.53
N LEU A 22 -2.87 -0.44 -7.54
CA LEU A 22 -3.30 -0.55 -6.17
C LEU A 22 -4.19 0.63 -5.82
N THR A 23 -5.31 0.35 -5.17
CA THR A 23 -6.18 1.37 -4.57
C THR A 23 -5.75 1.57 -3.12
N ILE A 24 -5.18 2.72 -2.82
CA ILE A 24 -4.74 3.09 -1.47
C ILE A 24 -5.90 3.81 -0.77
N PRO A 25 -6.41 3.29 0.37
CA PRO A 25 -7.43 3.97 1.14
C PRO A 25 -6.89 5.26 1.80
N ASP A 26 -7.78 6.20 2.13
CA ASP A 26 -7.42 7.34 2.95
C ASP A 26 -7.47 6.96 4.44
N LEU A 27 -6.28 6.97 5.03
CA LEU A 27 -5.99 6.60 6.41
C LEU A 27 -5.68 7.83 7.26
N LYS A 28 -5.60 9.03 6.67
CA LYS A 28 -5.37 10.28 7.41
C LYS A 28 -6.50 10.52 8.41
N ASN A 29 -6.15 11.02 9.59
CA ASN A 29 -7.06 11.27 10.72
C ASN A 29 -7.79 10.03 11.25
N LYS A 30 -7.41 8.81 10.84
CA LYS A 30 -7.91 7.57 11.45
C LYS A 30 -7.00 7.14 12.59
N GLU A 31 -7.55 6.36 13.51
CA GLU A 31 -6.71 5.69 14.50
C GLU A 31 -5.80 4.66 13.82
N LEU A 32 -4.61 4.43 14.37
CA LEU A 32 -3.66 3.44 13.88
C LEU A 32 -4.31 2.04 13.77
N LYS A 33 -5.18 1.69 14.72
CA LYS A 33 -5.92 0.41 14.70
C LYS A 33 -6.84 0.32 13.49
N GLU A 34 -7.68 1.34 13.27
CA GLU A 34 -8.57 1.41 12.12
C GLU A 34 -7.79 1.43 10.80
N ALA A 35 -6.68 2.17 10.75
CA ALA A 35 -5.85 2.25 9.58
C ALA A 35 -5.21 0.90 9.22
N THR A 36 -4.81 0.13 10.23
CA THR A 36 -4.24 -1.21 10.04
C THR A 36 -5.29 -2.17 9.47
N VAL A 37 -6.52 -2.14 9.99
CA VAL A 37 -7.63 -2.96 9.48
C VAL A 37 -7.93 -2.62 8.02
N LEU A 38 -8.02 -1.33 7.69
CA LEU A 38 -8.26 -0.90 6.30
C LEU A 38 -7.13 -1.31 5.35
N ILE A 39 -5.88 -1.25 5.78
CA ILE A 39 -4.75 -1.72 4.97
C ILE A 39 -4.92 -3.21 4.64
N GLU A 40 -5.26 -4.03 5.63
CA GLU A 40 -5.46 -5.47 5.45
C GLU A 40 -6.70 -5.77 4.56
N GLU A 41 -7.80 -5.04 4.75
CA GLU A 41 -9.02 -5.18 3.94
C GLU A 41 -8.80 -4.87 2.45
N PHE A 42 -7.93 -3.89 2.15
CA PHE A 42 -7.54 -3.55 0.78
C PHE A 42 -6.46 -4.49 0.21
N GLY A 43 -6.04 -5.51 0.97
CA GLY A 43 -4.98 -6.43 0.57
C GLY A 43 -3.61 -5.74 0.45
N LEU A 44 -3.44 -4.62 1.15
CA LEU A 44 -2.19 -3.89 1.28
C LEU A 44 -1.40 -4.42 2.49
N ILE A 45 -0.13 -4.05 2.56
CA ILE A 45 0.76 -4.50 3.63
C ILE A 45 1.14 -3.28 4.46
N LEU A 46 0.97 -3.39 5.78
CA LEU A 46 1.44 -2.34 6.69
C LEU A 46 2.96 -2.27 6.61
N GLY A 47 3.45 -1.11 6.20
CA GLY A 47 4.87 -0.82 6.06
C GLY A 47 5.47 -0.27 7.35
N ARG A 48 6.38 0.69 7.20
CA ARG A 48 7.02 1.37 8.32
C ARG A 48 6.04 2.32 9.00
N ILE A 49 5.89 2.18 10.31
CA ILE A 49 5.20 3.17 11.15
C ILE A 49 6.25 4.09 11.77
N THR A 50 6.10 5.39 11.54
CA THR A 50 6.91 6.44 12.16
C THR A 50 6.03 7.21 13.13
N TYR A 51 6.56 7.54 14.31
CA TYR A 51 5.81 8.26 15.33
C TYR A 51 6.41 9.64 15.57
N THR A 52 5.58 10.69 15.58
CA THR A 52 5.99 12.08 15.85
C THR A 52 5.05 12.77 16.82
N ASN A 53 5.52 13.74 17.59
CA ASN A 53 4.65 14.60 18.39
C ASN A 53 3.91 15.58 17.46
N HIS A 54 2.66 15.91 17.77
CA HIS A 54 1.85 16.82 16.95
C HIS A 54 0.98 17.70 17.83
N PHE A 55 1.08 19.02 17.66
CA PHE A 55 0.46 20.03 18.52
C PHE A 55 -1.07 19.88 18.68
N SER A 56 -1.76 19.33 17.69
CA SER A 56 -3.23 19.21 17.66
C SER A 56 -3.77 17.80 17.39
N VAL A 57 -2.93 16.83 17.04
CA VAL A 57 -3.42 15.50 16.64
C VAL A 57 -3.28 14.56 17.84
N PRO A 58 -4.37 13.91 18.28
CA PRO A 58 -4.33 12.98 19.41
C PRO A 58 -3.33 11.84 19.21
N LYS A 59 -2.90 11.23 20.30
CA LYS A 59 -2.04 10.05 20.26
C LYS A 59 -2.72 8.93 19.46
N ASP A 60 -1.92 8.14 18.75
CA ASP A 60 -2.32 6.97 17.98
C ASP A 60 -3.18 7.29 16.75
N VAL A 61 -3.23 8.55 16.31
CA VAL A 61 -3.90 8.98 15.07
C VAL A 61 -2.89 9.14 13.93
N VAL A 62 -3.24 8.66 12.74
CA VAL A 62 -2.43 8.80 11.53
C VAL A 62 -2.46 10.26 11.04
N ILE A 63 -1.28 10.89 11.01
CA ILE A 63 -1.05 12.23 10.48
C ILE A 63 -0.91 12.18 8.96
N ALA A 64 -0.13 11.21 8.47
CA ALA A 64 0.14 11.05 7.05
C ALA A 64 0.38 9.59 6.71
N GLN A 65 0.24 9.28 5.42
CA GLN A 65 0.53 7.97 4.87
C GLN A 65 1.39 8.12 3.63
N THR A 66 2.10 7.05 3.28
CA THR A 66 2.83 6.97 2.02
C THR A 66 2.73 5.53 1.52
N PRO A 67 2.14 5.28 0.35
CA PRO A 67 1.73 6.24 -0.68
C PRO A 67 0.48 7.08 -0.34
N GLU A 68 0.27 8.18 -1.07
CA GLU A 68 -0.94 8.99 -0.96
C GLU A 68 -2.21 8.20 -1.34
N PRO A 69 -3.38 8.55 -0.78
CA PRO A 69 -4.63 7.88 -1.10
C PRO A 69 -4.99 8.02 -2.58
N GLY A 70 -5.58 6.97 -3.14
CA GLY A 70 -5.98 6.91 -4.55
C GLY A 70 -5.39 5.71 -5.28
N ASN A 71 -5.53 5.71 -6.61
CA ASN A 71 -5.02 4.63 -7.45
C ASN A 71 -3.59 4.92 -7.85
N ILE A 72 -2.67 4.04 -7.46
CA ILE A 72 -1.25 4.14 -7.82
C ILE A 72 -0.85 2.89 -8.60
N ASN A 73 0.15 3.04 -9.46
CA ASN A 73 0.83 1.90 -10.06
C ASN A 73 2.12 1.67 -9.29
N SER A 74 2.18 0.58 -8.53
CA SER A 74 3.31 0.26 -7.67
C SER A 74 3.67 -1.22 -7.81
N ASN A 75 4.96 -1.52 -7.66
CA ASN A 75 5.43 -2.90 -7.53
C ASN A 75 5.36 -3.40 -6.07
N SER A 76 5.04 -2.50 -5.13
CA SER A 76 4.99 -2.75 -3.69
C SER A 76 3.61 -2.42 -3.13
N LYS A 77 3.11 -3.31 -2.27
CA LYS A 77 1.84 -3.14 -1.54
C LYS A 77 2.02 -2.45 -0.19
N ASN A 78 3.22 -1.99 0.14
CA ASN A 78 3.53 -1.45 1.46
C ASN A 78 2.98 -0.03 1.62
N VAL A 79 2.28 0.21 2.72
CA VAL A 79 1.81 1.54 3.14
C VAL A 79 2.50 1.92 4.44
N ASN A 80 3.35 2.94 4.37
CA ASN A 80 3.99 3.54 5.52
C ASN A 80 3.05 4.55 6.17
N LEU A 81 3.06 4.64 7.50
CA LEU A 81 2.23 5.55 8.26
C LEU A 81 3.08 6.46 9.13
N LEU A 82 2.68 7.73 9.21
CA LEU A 82 3.14 8.68 10.20
C LEU A 82 2.03 8.85 11.24
N VAL A 83 2.30 8.48 12.49
CA VAL A 83 1.34 8.45 13.58
C VAL A 83 1.72 9.49 14.64
N SER A 84 0.73 10.14 15.21
CA SER A 84 0.91 11.09 16.29
C SER A 84 1.18 10.39 17.62
N LYS A 85 2.14 10.90 18.39
CA LYS A 85 2.35 10.57 19.80
C LYS A 85 1.48 11.39 20.75
N GLY A 86 0.70 12.33 20.20
CA GLY A 86 -0.11 13.29 20.94
C GLY A 86 0.48 14.70 20.95
N PRO A 87 -0.26 15.65 21.53
CA PRO A 87 0.19 17.02 21.75
C PRO A 87 1.37 17.06 22.72
N TYR A 88 2.25 18.02 22.50
CA TYR A 88 3.34 18.39 23.41
C TYR A 88 2.97 19.64 24.21
#